data_AF-W4UUC2-F1
#
_entry.id   AF-W4UUC2-F1
#
_cell.length_a   1.000
_cell.length_b   1.000
_cell.length_c   1.000
_cell.angle_alpha   90.00
_cell.angle_beta   90.00
_cell.angle_gamma   90.00
#
_symmetry.space_group_name_H-M   'P 1'
#
loop_
_entity.id
_entity.type
_entity.pdbx_description
1 polymer ?
#
loop_
_entity_poly.entity_id
_entity_poly.type
_entity_poly.pdbx_seq_one_letter_code
_entity_poly.pdbx_strand_id
1 'polypeptide(L)'
;MYICDIYESSLKFYCQRFSNNANPTFTDQELLTAYLFCGAYQRYFSIKEIHTFTQEYLLSWFPKLPSYQTFNYRLNLMSEAISHLVEHLITSFKPADCDTTTSIIDSMPIITCAGKNKTGKVAN
;
A
#
# COMPACT_ATOMS: atom_id res chain seq x y z
N MET A 1 -8.80 -15.97 2.65
CA MET A 1 -9.11 -14.62 2.11
C MET A 1 -8.11 -14.40 0.99
N TYR A 2 -8.52 -13.93 -0.18
CA TYR A 2 -7.69 -13.95 -1.39
C TYR A 2 -6.25 -13.43 -1.19
N ILE A 3 -6.06 -12.31 -0.47
CA ILE A 3 -4.71 -11.78 -0.21
C ILE A 3 -3.86 -12.70 0.69
N CYS A 4 -4.47 -13.41 1.65
CA CYS A 4 -3.76 -14.37 2.50
C CYS A 4 -3.25 -15.55 1.65
N ASP A 5 -4.07 -16.00 0.70
CA ASP A 5 -3.73 -17.12 -0.19
C ASP A 5 -2.58 -16.74 -1.15
N ILE A 6 -2.62 -15.52 -1.70
CA ILE A 6 -1.50 -14.99 -2.51
C ILE A 6 -0.26 -14.75 -1.64
N TYR A 7 -0.44 -14.23 -0.43
CA TYR A 7 0.69 -14.00 0.48
C TYR A 7 1.43 -15.28 0.82
N GLU A 8 0.70 -16.35 1.15
CA GLU A 8 1.30 -17.64 1.46
C GLU A 8 1.93 -18.34 0.25
N SER A 9 1.37 -18.14 -0.94
CA SER A 9 1.88 -18.77 -2.15
C SER A 9 3.10 -18.04 -2.74
N SER A 10 3.17 -16.70 -2.64
CA SER A 10 4.25 -15.93 -3.26
C SER A 10 4.74 -14.72 -2.46
N LEU A 11 3.88 -13.86 -1.91
CA LEU A 11 4.32 -12.54 -1.42
C LEU A 11 5.26 -12.60 -0.22
N LYS A 12 5.13 -13.63 0.62
CA LYS A 12 5.97 -13.78 1.82
C LYS A 12 7.47 -13.80 1.51
N PHE A 13 7.86 -14.29 0.34
CA PHE A 13 9.27 -14.36 -0.07
C PHE A 13 9.86 -12.98 -0.38
N TYR A 14 9.03 -12.03 -0.79
CA TYR A 14 9.44 -10.65 -1.14
C TYR A 14 9.47 -9.69 0.05
N CYS A 15 8.99 -10.12 1.22
CA CYS A 15 8.99 -9.31 2.44
C CYS A 15 9.55 -10.05 3.66
N GLN A 16 10.26 -11.16 3.42
CA GLN A 16 10.80 -12.01 4.47
C GLN A 16 11.87 -11.28 5.29
N ARG A 17 11.79 -11.40 6.63
CA ARG A 17 12.76 -10.85 7.56
C ARG A 17 13.68 -11.96 8.08
N PHE A 18 14.98 -11.69 8.11
CA PHE A 18 16.01 -12.62 8.63
C PHE A 18 16.46 -12.28 10.06
N SER A 19 15.71 -11.44 10.79
CA SER A 19 16.08 -10.99 12.14
C SER A 19 15.29 -11.72 13.23
N ASN A 20 15.68 -11.54 14.50
CA ASN A 20 14.98 -12.12 15.65
C ASN A 20 13.50 -11.69 15.76
N ASN A 21 13.11 -10.59 15.10
CA ASN A 21 11.72 -10.13 15.03
C ASN A 21 11.05 -10.56 13.71
N ALA A 22 11.40 -11.73 13.19
CA ALA A 22 10.86 -12.26 11.94
C ALA A 22 9.35 -12.52 12.00
N ASN A 23 8.82 -12.81 13.18
CA ASN A 23 7.41 -13.17 13.39
C ASN A 23 6.71 -12.11 14.25
N PRO A 24 6.28 -10.97 13.66
CA PRO A 24 5.57 -9.93 14.40
C PRO A 24 4.18 -10.40 14.82
N THR A 25 3.70 -9.92 15.97
CA THR A 25 2.38 -10.30 16.50
C THR A 25 1.21 -9.79 15.67
N PHE A 26 1.38 -8.61 15.05
CA PHE A 26 0.53 -8.14 13.96
C PHE A 26 1.19 -8.59 12.67
N THR A 27 0.55 -9.43 11.88
CA THR A 27 1.13 -10.07 10.71
C THR A 27 1.20 -9.13 9.51
N ASP A 28 2.05 -9.46 8.54
CA ASP A 28 2.11 -8.70 7.28
C ASP A 28 0.84 -8.92 6.42
N GLN A 29 0.15 -10.05 6.59
CA GLN A 29 -1.18 -10.29 6.00
C GLN A 29 -2.25 -9.33 6.54
N GLU A 30 -2.29 -9.12 7.86
CA GLU A 30 -3.20 -8.14 8.48
C GLU A 30 -2.87 -6.72 8.02
N LEU A 31 -1.58 -6.38 7.92
CA LEU A 31 -1.11 -5.09 7.43
C LEU A 31 -1.59 -4.81 5.99
N LEU A 32 -1.36 -5.76 5.07
CA LEU A 32 -1.84 -5.65 3.68
C LEU A 32 -3.36 -5.58 3.61
N THR A 33 -4.05 -6.39 4.42
CA THR A 33 -5.50 -6.42 4.46
C THR A 33 -6.07 -5.07 4.86
N ALA A 34 -5.60 -4.49 5.97
CA ALA A 34 -6.05 -3.18 6.43
C ALA A 34 -5.77 -2.09 5.39
N TYR A 35 -4.56 -2.09 4.80
CA TYR A 35 -4.18 -1.13 3.77
C TYR A 35 -5.07 -1.19 2.53
N LEU A 36 -5.23 -2.39 1.96
CA LEU A 36 -6.02 -2.60 0.75
C LEU A 36 -7.52 -2.38 0.99
N PHE A 37 -8.05 -2.84 2.13
CA PHE A 37 -9.45 -2.65 2.45
C PHE A 37 -9.81 -1.17 2.60
N CYS A 38 -9.03 -0.43 3.40
CA CYS A 38 -9.27 0.99 3.62
C CYS A 38 -9.04 1.81 2.34
N GLY A 39 -8.04 1.47 1.53
CA GLY A 39 -7.79 2.14 0.24
C GLY A 39 -8.87 1.86 -0.80
N ALA A 40 -9.24 0.60 -1.00
CA ALA A 40 -10.16 0.20 -2.07
C ALA A 40 -11.63 0.52 -1.76
N TYR A 41 -12.07 0.22 -0.53
CA TYR A 41 -13.48 0.36 -0.14
C TYR A 41 -13.77 1.70 0.53
N GLN A 42 -12.93 2.13 1.46
CA GLN A 42 -13.18 3.37 2.23
C GLN A 42 -12.60 4.63 1.56
N ARG A 43 -11.80 4.46 0.49
CA ARG A 43 -11.18 5.55 -0.28
C ARG A 43 -10.25 6.46 0.54
N TYR A 44 -9.63 5.92 1.59
CA TYR A 44 -8.56 6.59 2.30
C TYR A 44 -7.23 6.38 1.59
N PHE A 45 -6.59 7.48 1.17
CA PHE A 45 -5.32 7.42 0.42
C PHE A 45 -4.10 7.77 1.27
N SER A 46 -4.28 8.43 2.42
CA SER A 46 -3.17 8.65 3.34
C SER A 46 -3.01 7.48 4.31
N ILE A 47 -1.76 7.07 4.55
CA ILE A 47 -1.43 5.99 5.50
C ILE A 47 -1.94 6.34 6.90
N LYS A 48 -1.94 7.62 7.26
CA LYS A 48 -2.44 8.12 8.55
C LYS A 48 -3.95 7.94 8.69
N GLU A 49 -4.73 8.27 7.67
CA GLU A 49 -6.18 8.03 7.69
C GLU A 49 -6.50 6.54 7.73
N ILE A 50 -5.79 5.72 6.95
CA ILE A 50 -5.93 4.26 6.98
C ILE A 50 -5.69 3.72 8.40
N HIS A 51 -4.60 4.11 9.04
CA HIS A 51 -4.28 3.67 10.40
C HIS A 51 -5.33 4.14 11.41
N THR A 52 -5.74 5.41 11.34
CA THR A 52 -6.77 5.99 12.22
C THR A 52 -8.11 5.26 12.07
N PHE A 53 -8.56 5.04 10.84
CA PHE A 53 -9.78 4.29 10.56
C PHE A 53 -9.71 2.85 11.07
N THR A 54 -8.56 2.20 10.88
CA THR A 54 -8.35 0.83 11.37
C THR A 54 -8.44 0.79 12.90
N GLN A 55 -7.88 1.78 13.58
CA GLN A 55 -7.94 1.91 15.03
C GLN A 55 -9.35 2.21 15.54
N GLU A 56 -10.12 3.03 14.84
CA GLU A 56 -11.46 3.42 15.30
C GLU A 56 -12.53 2.36 15.02
N TYR A 57 -12.45 1.69 13.87
CA TYR A 57 -13.56 0.86 13.37
C TYR A 57 -13.20 -0.62 13.18
N LEU A 58 -11.91 -0.96 13.06
CA LEU A 58 -11.47 -2.32 12.70
C LEU A 58 -10.66 -3.01 13.81
N LEU A 59 -10.60 -2.47 15.03
CA LEU A 59 -9.88 -3.10 16.15
C LEU A 59 -10.41 -4.49 16.51
N SER A 60 -11.70 -4.75 16.30
CA SER A 60 -12.25 -6.10 16.50
C SER A 60 -11.68 -7.12 15.52
N TRP A 61 -11.24 -6.68 14.34
CA TRP A 61 -10.59 -7.51 13.33
C TRP A 61 -9.08 -7.53 13.50
N PHE A 62 -8.49 -6.43 13.97
CA PHE A 62 -7.06 -6.24 14.16
C PHE A 62 -6.71 -5.84 15.60
N PRO A 63 -6.92 -6.73 16.59
CA PRO A 63 -6.79 -6.38 18.01
C PRO A 63 -5.37 -6.02 18.43
N LYS A 64 -4.37 -6.42 17.63
CA LYS A 64 -2.94 -6.16 17.89
C LYS A 64 -2.37 -5.07 16.99
N LEU A 65 -3.22 -4.16 16.50
CA LEU A 65 -2.80 -3.04 15.65
C LEU A 65 -1.64 -2.28 16.32
N PRO A 66 -0.48 -2.12 15.64
CA PRO A 66 0.66 -1.43 16.22
C PRO A 66 0.48 0.09 16.16
N SER A 67 1.42 0.83 16.75
CA SER A 67 1.47 2.29 16.61
C SER A 67 1.57 2.71 15.14
N TYR A 68 1.10 3.91 14.83
CA TYR A 68 1.20 4.47 13.47
C TYR A 68 2.64 4.42 12.91
N GLN A 69 3.63 4.72 13.75
CA GLN A 69 5.04 4.70 13.35
C GLN A 69 5.47 3.31 12.88
N THR A 70 5.15 2.27 13.66
CA THR A 70 5.46 0.89 13.31
C THR A 70 4.64 0.40 12.11
N PHE A 71 3.36 0.78 12.03
CA PHE A 71 2.49 0.47 10.89
C PHE A 71 3.08 1.04 9.58
N ASN A 72 3.38 2.34 9.57
CA ASN A 72 3.94 3.04 8.42
C ASN A 72 5.32 2.48 8.03
N TYR A 73 6.20 2.29 9.01
CA TYR A 73 7.52 1.69 8.75
C TYR A 73 7.40 0.32 8.07
N ARG A 74 6.54 -0.55 8.61
CA ARG A 74 6.35 -1.89 8.05
C ARG A 74 5.72 -1.86 6.67
N LEU A 75 4.75 -0.98 6.44
CA LEU A 75 4.12 -0.86 5.13
C LEU A 75 5.12 -0.45 4.05
N ASN A 76 6.05 0.46 4.38
CA ASN A 76 7.12 0.86 3.45
C ASN A 76 8.07 -0.29 3.10
N LEU A 77 8.27 -1.26 4.00
CA LEU A 77 9.06 -2.46 3.71
C LEU A 77 8.33 -3.45 2.78
N MET A 78 7.02 -3.28 2.56
CA MET A 78 6.23 -4.16 1.70
C MET A 78 6.15 -3.69 0.25
N SER A 79 6.89 -2.65 -0.13
CA SER A 79 6.83 -2.07 -1.49
C SER A 79 7.06 -3.10 -2.58
N GLU A 80 8.04 -3.99 -2.42
CA GLU A 80 8.35 -5.05 -3.37
C GLU A 80 7.26 -6.12 -3.44
N ALA A 81 6.74 -6.55 -2.28
CA ALA A 81 5.60 -7.47 -2.22
C ALA A 81 4.34 -6.87 -2.88
N ILE A 82 4.09 -5.57 -2.73
CA ILE A 82 2.97 -4.88 -3.40
C ILE A 82 3.18 -4.84 -4.91
N SER A 83 4.41 -4.59 -5.40
CA SER A 83 4.72 -4.62 -6.83
C SER A 83 4.41 -5.99 -7.44
N HIS A 84 4.82 -7.08 -6.78
CA HIS A 84 4.51 -8.44 -7.24
C HIS A 84 3.02 -8.80 -7.12
N LEU A 85 2.33 -8.27 -6.10
CA LEU A 85 0.88 -8.40 -6.03
C LEU A 85 0.22 -7.74 -7.25
N VAL A 86 0.63 -6.52 -7.62
CA VAL A 86 0.09 -5.81 -8.79
C VAL A 86 0.36 -6.57 -10.07
N GLU A 87 1.58 -7.07 -10.28
CA GLU A 87 1.94 -7.92 -11.42
C GLU A 87 1.04 -9.17 -11.50
N HIS A 88 0.86 -9.86 -10.36
CA HIS A 88 0.00 -11.03 -10.27
C HIS A 88 -1.45 -10.71 -10.61
N LEU A 89 -1.99 -9.59 -10.11
CA LEU A 89 -3.35 -9.15 -10.40
C LEU A 89 -3.54 -8.80 -11.86
N ILE A 90 -2.63 -7.99 -12.45
CA ILE A 90 -2.69 -7.61 -13.86
C ILE A 90 -2.66 -8.86 -14.75
N THR A 91 -1.82 -9.84 -14.40
CA THR A 91 -1.67 -11.07 -15.18
C THR A 91 -2.89 -11.99 -15.03
N SER A 92 -3.39 -12.16 -13.81
CA SER A 92 -4.50 -13.07 -13.51
C SER A 92 -5.85 -12.55 -14.01
N PHE A 93 -6.02 -11.23 -14.04
CA PHE A 93 -7.25 -10.58 -14.50
C PHE A 93 -7.11 -9.96 -15.90
N LYS A 94 -6.09 -10.36 -16.67
CA LYS A 94 -5.89 -9.91 -18.05
C LYS A 94 -7.07 -10.36 -18.94
N PRO A 95 -7.76 -9.44 -19.63
CA PRO A 95 -8.79 -9.80 -20.62
C PRO A 95 -8.23 -10.62 -21.78
N ALA A 96 -9.03 -11.51 -22.36
CA ALA A 96 -8.60 -12.40 -23.45
C ALA A 96 -8.22 -11.62 -24.73
N ASP A 97 -8.82 -10.45 -24.94
CA ASP A 97 -8.62 -9.53 -26.05
C ASP A 97 -7.55 -8.46 -25.79
N CYS A 98 -6.84 -8.54 -24.64
CA CYS A 98 -5.81 -7.57 -24.29
C CYS A 98 -4.52 -7.77 -25.12
N ASP A 99 -4.27 -6.81 -26.01
CA ASP A 99 -3.06 -6.72 -26.84
C ASP A 99 -1.85 -6.26 -26.01
N THR A 100 -0.79 -7.06 -26.00
CA THR A 100 0.48 -6.75 -25.31
C THR A 100 1.39 -5.81 -26.09
N THR A 101 1.11 -5.60 -27.38
CA THR A 101 1.94 -4.79 -28.28
C THR A 101 1.52 -3.32 -28.28
N THR A 102 0.27 -3.04 -27.91
CA THR A 102 -0.26 -1.68 -27.84
C THR A 102 -0.49 -1.28 -26.38
N SER A 103 0.25 -0.29 -25.91
CA SER A 103 -0.01 0.34 -24.61
C SER A 103 -0.70 1.68 -24.83
N ILE A 104 -1.94 1.81 -24.35
CA ILE A 104 -2.64 3.10 -24.31
C ILE A 104 -2.10 3.84 -23.08
N ILE A 105 -1.11 4.69 -23.31
CA ILE A 105 -0.61 5.61 -22.28
C ILE A 105 -1.57 6.80 -22.18
N ASP A 106 -2.24 6.94 -21.03
CA ASP A 106 -2.91 8.19 -20.68
C ASP A 106 -1.84 9.28 -20.55
N SER A 107 -2.12 10.45 -21.10
CA SER A 107 -1.20 11.59 -21.04
C SER A 107 -1.22 12.13 -19.62
N MET A 108 -0.47 11.54 -18.69
CA MET A 108 -0.25 12.16 -17.39
C MET A 108 0.24 13.59 -17.63
N PRO A 109 -0.44 14.63 -17.13
CA PRO A 109 -0.04 16.00 -17.40
C PRO A 109 1.36 16.21 -16.81
N ILE A 110 2.28 16.71 -17.64
CA ILE A 110 3.60 17.14 -17.19
C ILE A 110 3.37 18.33 -16.24
N ILE A 111 3.64 18.13 -14.96
CA ILE A 111 3.55 19.21 -13.97
C ILE A 111 4.73 20.16 -14.21
N THR A 112 4.51 21.16 -15.07
CA THR A 112 5.43 22.27 -15.27
C THR A 112 5.24 23.27 -14.15
N CYS A 113 6.05 23.15 -13.09
CA CYS A 113 6.21 24.13 -12.02
C CYS A 113 5.01 24.33 -11.09
N ALA A 114 5.06 23.77 -9.88
CA ALA A 114 4.29 24.26 -8.75
C ALA A 114 4.88 25.61 -8.31
N GLY A 115 4.31 26.72 -8.79
CA GLY A 115 4.72 28.07 -8.40
C GLY A 115 4.65 28.26 -6.88
N LYS A 116 5.79 28.19 -6.21
CA LYS A 116 5.91 28.65 -4.82
C LYS A 116 5.80 30.17 -4.85
N ASN A 117 4.59 30.71 -4.63
CA ASN A 117 4.38 32.11 -4.29
C ASN A 117 5.04 32.40 -2.93
N LYS A 118 6.38 32.49 -2.91
CA LYS A 118 7.11 33.09 -1.81
C LYS A 118 7.01 34.61 -2.01
N THR A 119 6.01 35.22 -1.40
CA THR A 119 6.00 36.67 -1.18
C THR A 119 7.27 37.02 -0.41
N GLY A 120 8.23 37.67 -1.07
CA GLY A 120 9.45 38.16 -0.44
C GLY A 120 9.06 39.20 0.62
N LYS A 121 9.43 38.96 1.87
CA LYS A 121 9.33 39.98 2.92
C LYS A 121 10.39 41.04 2.63
N VAL A 122 9.96 42.24 2.24
CA VAL A 122 10.81 43.43 2.32
C VAL A 122 10.84 43.89 3.77
N ALA A 123 12.05 44.18 4.28
CA ALA A 123 12.22 44.80 5.59
C ALA A 123 11.87 46.29 5.47
N ASN A 124 10.96 46.76 6.32
CA ASN A 124 10.77 48.18 6.60
C ASN A 124 11.62 48.59 7.80
#